data_AF-A0A957GA02-F1
#
_entry.id   AF-A0A957GA02-F1
#
_cell.length_a   1.000
_cell.length_b   1.000
_cell.length_c   1.000
_cell.angle_alpha   90.00
_cell.angle_beta   90.00
_cell.angle_gamma   90.00
#
_symmetry.space_group_name_H-M   'P 1'
#
loop_
_entity.id
_entity.type
_entity.pdbx_description
1 polymer ?
#
loop_
_entity_poly.entity_id
_entity_poly.type
_entity_poly.pdbx_seq_one_letter_code
_entity_poly.pdbx_strand_id
1 'polypeptide(L)'
;MTGQTKKSNLISPYGGRLVDLMVPAGQLAERKAYANRLPSIRLSHRTVCDLELLAIGAFSPLDRFLGQADYQRVLDEMRLTSGHLFPIPITLPVEPEDNVQLGQEIALRDTGNDLLAIMTVEEIYAWDLAETAQKVFGTLDTRHPLVSEMYRWGKLNISGPIEMLQLPRAYDFRELRLTPAQTRARLETFGHDDVVAFQTRNPLHRVHEELTKRATQEIDGVLLLHPVVGMTRPGDVDHYTRVRTYKALARRYYDPDRILLSLLPLAMRMAGPREALWHALIRRNYGANHLIVGRDHAGPGNDSNGKPFYGPYDAQEMVGKYSDELGVKMMPFRMLVYLPDEGRYEEVTKIPAGAVTASISGTQVREDYLQNGRQLPEWFTRPEVAEILAESHPPRHRQGVCIWFTGLAGSGKSTAAAILITLLLEHGRQVTLLDGDVVRTHFSEGLGFSKEDRDSNVLRMGYVAAEIVRHGGVAICAAVSPYRATRNEVRNM
;
A
#
# COMPACT_ATOMS: atom_id res chain seq x y z
N MET A 1 37.52 -21.43 -23.84
CA MET A 1 36.12 -21.81 -24.13
C MET A 1 35.26 -20.59 -23.89
N THR A 2 34.88 -19.91 -24.97
CA THR A 2 34.01 -18.73 -24.97
C THR A 2 32.63 -19.12 -24.44
N GLY A 3 32.31 -18.71 -23.21
CA GLY A 3 30.99 -18.90 -22.64
C GLY A 3 29.96 -18.19 -23.50
N GLN A 4 29.14 -18.95 -24.22
CA GLN A 4 27.89 -18.44 -24.77
C GLN A 4 27.08 -17.91 -23.59
N THR A 5 26.93 -16.59 -23.49
CA THR A 5 25.91 -15.97 -22.65
C THR A 5 24.56 -16.51 -23.11
N LYS A 6 24.01 -17.46 -22.34
CA LYS A 6 22.67 -18.01 -22.57
C LYS A 6 21.73 -16.82 -22.63
N LYS A 7 21.12 -16.58 -23.79
CA LYS A 7 20.16 -15.48 -23.99
C LYS A 7 19.04 -15.68 -22.96
N SER A 8 18.76 -14.67 -22.15
CA SER A 8 17.69 -14.75 -21.15
C SER A 8 16.36 -15.04 -21.85
N ASN A 9 15.66 -16.06 -21.36
CA ASN A 9 14.35 -16.46 -21.90
C ASN A 9 13.19 -15.69 -21.25
N LEU A 10 13.47 -14.85 -20.23
CA LEU A 10 12.45 -14.01 -19.61
C LEU A 10 11.93 -12.97 -20.60
N ILE A 11 10.67 -12.57 -20.43
CA ILE A 11 10.07 -11.48 -21.19
C ILE A 11 10.92 -10.21 -21.12
N SER A 12 11.10 -9.54 -22.26
CA SER A 12 11.85 -8.29 -22.33
C SER A 12 11.17 -7.18 -21.51
N PRO A 13 11.93 -6.24 -20.94
CA PRO A 13 11.35 -5.04 -20.33
C PRO A 13 10.42 -4.30 -21.31
N TYR A 14 9.41 -3.62 -20.77
CA TYR A 14 8.50 -2.83 -21.59
C TYR A 14 9.24 -1.63 -22.19
N GLY A 15 9.13 -1.43 -23.51
CA GLY A 15 9.98 -0.48 -24.26
C GLY A 15 11.39 -1.00 -24.59
N GLY A 16 11.69 -2.28 -24.33
CA GLY A 16 12.90 -2.96 -24.79
C GLY A 16 14.09 -2.93 -23.83
N ARG A 17 14.14 -1.99 -22.88
CA ARG A 17 15.16 -1.91 -21.84
C ARG A 17 14.58 -1.39 -20.52
N LEU A 18 15.22 -1.75 -19.40
CA LEU A 18 14.93 -1.10 -18.13
C LEU A 18 15.51 0.31 -18.16
N VAL A 19 14.71 1.26 -17.74
CA VAL A 19 15.15 2.59 -17.32
C VAL A 19 15.99 2.44 -16.07
N ASP A 20 17.11 3.16 -16.01
CA ASP A 20 17.94 3.27 -14.82
C ASP A 20 18.32 4.74 -14.68
N LEU A 21 17.77 5.39 -13.65
CA LEU A 21 18.00 6.82 -13.38
C LEU A 21 19.12 7.03 -12.36
N MET A 22 19.79 5.97 -11.90
CA MET A 22 20.84 6.09 -10.90
C MET A 22 22.05 6.83 -11.46
N VAL A 23 22.50 7.84 -10.72
CA VAL A 23 23.77 8.52 -11.03
C VAL A 23 24.92 7.52 -10.92
N PRO A 24 25.83 7.47 -11.92
CA PRO A 24 26.99 6.58 -11.87
C PRO A 24 27.82 6.79 -10.60
N ALA A 25 28.33 5.70 -10.02
CA ALA A 25 29.02 5.73 -8.73
C ALA A 25 30.19 6.74 -8.67
N GLY A 26 30.90 6.94 -9.79
CA GLY A 26 32.01 7.90 -9.89
C GLY A 26 31.60 9.37 -9.82
N GLN A 27 30.34 9.72 -10.12
CA GLN A 27 29.81 11.09 -10.09
C GLN A 27 28.99 11.37 -8.82
N LEU A 28 28.68 10.32 -8.04
CA LEU A 28 27.69 10.41 -6.98
C LEU A 28 28.07 11.40 -5.87
N ALA A 29 29.33 11.43 -5.44
CA ALA A 29 29.79 12.33 -4.39
C ALA A 29 29.67 13.80 -4.81
N GLU A 30 30.04 14.11 -6.06
CA GLU A 30 29.96 15.45 -6.64
C GLU A 30 28.50 15.89 -6.78
N ARG A 31 27.65 15.05 -7.40
CA ARG A 31 26.22 15.38 -7.59
C ARG A 31 25.50 15.52 -6.25
N LYS A 32 25.82 14.70 -5.24
CA LYS A 32 25.31 14.89 -3.86
C LYS A 32 25.74 16.22 -3.24
N ALA A 33 27.01 16.62 -3.41
CA ALA A 33 27.48 17.91 -2.90
C ALA A 33 26.80 19.09 -3.59
N TYR A 34 26.59 19.00 -4.91
CA TYR A 34 25.87 19.99 -5.70
C TYR A 34 24.39 20.11 -5.28
N ALA A 35 23.69 18.98 -5.17
CA ALA A 35 22.28 18.92 -4.80
C ALA A 35 21.97 19.54 -3.43
N ASN A 36 22.91 19.50 -2.47
CA ASN A 36 22.72 20.15 -1.17
C ASN A 36 22.68 21.68 -1.23
N ARG A 37 23.08 22.29 -2.36
CA ARG A 37 23.03 23.74 -2.59
C ARG A 37 21.78 24.17 -3.36
N LEU A 38 21.02 23.20 -3.88
CA LEU A 38 19.81 23.47 -4.65
C LEU A 38 18.63 23.78 -3.72
N PRO A 39 17.65 24.57 -4.17
CA PRO A 39 16.34 24.61 -3.54
C PRO A 39 15.74 23.20 -3.56
N SER A 40 15.03 22.85 -2.49
CA SER A 40 14.57 21.49 -2.29
C SER A 40 13.05 21.41 -2.17
N ILE A 41 12.48 20.39 -2.80
CA ILE A 41 11.08 20.00 -2.63
C ILE A 41 11.02 18.77 -1.74
N ARG A 42 10.16 18.82 -0.73
CA ARG A 42 9.84 17.67 0.10
C ARG A 42 8.74 16.84 -0.55
N LEU A 43 9.05 15.60 -0.86
CA LEU A 43 8.14 14.67 -1.50
C LEU A 43 7.15 14.08 -0.49
N SER A 44 5.92 13.85 -0.97
CA SER A 44 4.96 12.99 -0.26
C SER A 44 5.44 11.53 -0.26
N HIS A 45 4.95 10.71 0.68
CA HIS A 45 5.28 9.28 0.71
C HIS A 45 4.91 8.56 -0.60
N ARG A 46 3.78 8.92 -1.24
CA ARG A 46 3.38 8.38 -2.54
C ARG A 46 4.42 8.70 -3.61
N THR A 47 4.82 9.97 -3.67
CA THR A 47 5.78 10.46 -4.66
C THR A 47 7.17 9.84 -4.45
N VAL A 48 7.56 9.53 -3.20
CA VAL A 48 8.78 8.76 -2.91
C VAL A 48 8.68 7.34 -3.48
N CYS A 49 7.56 6.63 -3.28
CA CYS A 49 7.33 5.32 -3.91
C CYS A 49 7.39 5.39 -5.44
N ASP A 50 6.78 6.42 -6.03
CA ASP A 50 6.78 6.60 -7.48
C ASP A 50 8.18 6.89 -8.01
N LEU A 51 8.95 7.76 -7.34
CA LEU A 51 10.33 8.07 -7.67
C LEU A 51 11.23 6.84 -7.60
N GLU A 52 11.06 6.00 -6.57
CA GLU A 52 11.80 4.74 -6.44
C GLU A 52 11.54 3.82 -7.64
N LEU A 53 10.27 3.64 -8.02
CA LEU A 53 9.87 2.76 -9.12
C LEU A 53 10.24 3.33 -10.50
N LEU A 54 10.24 4.65 -10.68
CA LEU A 54 10.83 5.32 -11.85
C LEU A 54 12.32 5.01 -11.95
N ALA A 55 13.06 5.23 -10.86
CA ALA A 55 14.52 5.17 -10.85
C ALA A 55 15.07 3.77 -11.15
N ILE A 56 14.41 2.72 -10.68
CA ILE A 56 14.84 1.33 -10.86
C ILE A 56 14.26 0.65 -12.11
N GLY A 57 13.49 1.38 -12.92
CA GLY A 57 12.91 0.86 -14.16
C GLY A 57 11.66 0.01 -13.99
N ALA A 58 10.99 0.08 -12.84
CA ALA A 58 9.73 -0.63 -12.66
C ALA A 58 8.60 -0.03 -13.52
N PHE A 59 8.69 1.26 -13.85
CA PHE A 59 7.75 1.96 -14.74
C PHE A 59 8.24 2.11 -16.19
N SER A 60 9.30 1.39 -16.60
CA SER A 60 9.77 1.44 -17.99
C SER A 60 8.63 1.25 -18.99
N PRO A 61 8.59 2.05 -20.08
CA PRO A 61 9.64 2.95 -20.55
C PRO A 61 9.67 4.35 -19.90
N LEU A 62 8.78 4.64 -18.93
CA LEU A 62 8.74 5.96 -18.30
C LEU A 62 10.03 6.25 -17.52
N ASP A 63 10.65 7.40 -17.80
CA ASP A 63 11.95 7.84 -17.26
C ASP A 63 11.90 9.18 -16.51
N ARG A 64 10.70 9.74 -16.36
CA ARG A 64 10.42 11.01 -15.68
C ARG A 64 9.02 10.99 -15.08
N PHE A 65 8.71 11.95 -14.22
CA PHE A 65 7.30 12.28 -13.97
C PHE A 65 6.67 12.79 -15.27
N LEU A 66 5.38 12.50 -15.53
CA LEU A 66 4.77 12.79 -16.83
C LEU A 66 4.77 14.30 -17.12
N GLY A 67 5.28 14.66 -18.31
CA GLY A 67 5.01 15.96 -18.92
C GLY A 67 3.55 16.10 -19.33
N GLN A 68 3.12 17.30 -19.67
CA GLN A 68 1.70 17.62 -19.91
C GLN A 68 1.10 16.77 -21.05
N ALA A 69 1.85 16.57 -22.13
CA ALA A 69 1.38 15.80 -23.28
C ALA A 69 1.21 14.30 -22.97
N ASP A 70 2.18 13.70 -22.27
CA ASP A 70 2.07 12.31 -21.81
C ASP A 70 0.94 12.17 -20.78
N TYR A 71 0.84 13.11 -19.85
CA TYR A 71 -0.23 13.14 -18.84
C TYR A 71 -1.61 13.12 -19.48
N GLN A 72 -1.89 14.05 -20.41
CA GLN A 72 -3.19 14.13 -21.07
C GLN A 72 -3.50 12.85 -21.85
N ARG A 73 -2.52 12.33 -22.60
CA ARG A 73 -2.70 11.10 -23.38
C ARG A 73 -2.89 9.86 -22.49
N VAL A 74 -2.27 9.82 -21.31
CA VAL A 74 -2.52 8.75 -20.32
C VAL A 74 -3.95 8.83 -19.79
N LEU A 75 -4.48 10.03 -19.54
CA LEU A 75 -5.87 10.20 -19.13
C LEU A 75 -6.84 9.70 -20.22
N ASP A 76 -6.60 10.10 -21.47
CA ASP A 76 -7.53 9.86 -22.57
C ASP A 76 -7.42 8.47 -23.19
N GLU A 77 -6.20 7.97 -23.38
CA GLU A 77 -5.92 6.79 -24.20
C GLU A 77 -5.19 5.67 -23.43
N MET A 78 -4.80 5.91 -22.16
CA MET A 78 -3.89 5.03 -21.41
C MET A 78 -2.56 4.80 -22.14
N ARG A 79 -2.03 5.85 -22.80
CA ARG A 79 -0.80 5.79 -23.58
C ARG A 79 0.10 6.98 -23.32
N LEU A 80 1.41 6.74 -23.37
CA LEU A 80 2.40 7.79 -23.53
C LEU A 80 2.37 8.31 -24.97
N THR A 81 2.88 9.52 -25.21
CA THR A 81 3.08 10.13 -26.54
C THR A 81 3.94 9.27 -27.47
N SER A 82 4.86 8.47 -26.91
CA SER A 82 5.60 7.44 -27.66
C SER A 82 4.75 6.30 -28.22
N GLY A 83 3.48 6.17 -27.80
CA GLY A 83 2.54 5.14 -28.21
C GLY A 83 2.46 3.96 -27.25
N HIS A 84 3.42 3.79 -26.34
CA HIS A 84 3.41 2.73 -25.32
C HIS A 84 2.20 2.85 -24.38
N LEU A 85 1.61 1.71 -24.00
CA LEU A 85 0.58 1.65 -22.97
C LEU A 85 1.13 2.09 -21.63
N PHE A 86 0.41 2.99 -20.97
CA PHE A 86 0.69 3.41 -19.61
C PHE A 86 -0.62 3.94 -18.99
N PRO A 87 -1.33 3.16 -18.16
CA PRO A 87 -2.72 3.47 -17.82
C PRO A 87 -2.91 4.40 -16.62
N ILE A 88 -1.87 4.64 -15.81
CA ILE A 88 -1.96 5.42 -14.57
C ILE A 88 -1.05 6.66 -14.68
N PRO A 89 -1.55 7.88 -14.40
CA PRO A 89 -0.69 9.05 -14.41
C PRO A 89 0.27 9.06 -13.21
N ILE A 90 1.54 9.33 -13.48
CA ILE A 90 2.61 9.45 -12.47
C ILE A 90 3.20 10.85 -12.57
N THR A 91 2.74 11.73 -11.69
CA THR A 91 3.09 13.16 -11.70
C THR A 91 3.75 13.59 -10.40
N LEU A 92 4.42 14.74 -10.42
CA LEU A 92 4.98 15.39 -9.24
C LEU A 92 4.20 16.69 -8.96
N PRO A 93 3.16 16.62 -8.11
CA PRO A 93 2.38 17.80 -7.77
C PRO A 93 3.14 18.71 -6.80
N VAL A 94 3.06 20.02 -7.03
CA VAL A 94 3.67 21.09 -6.22
C VAL A 94 2.68 22.24 -6.05
N GLU A 95 2.85 23.00 -4.97
CA GLU A 95 2.06 24.20 -4.76
C GLU A 95 2.73 25.41 -5.46
N PRO A 96 1.96 26.41 -5.94
CA PRO A 96 2.53 27.62 -6.52
C PRO A 96 3.56 28.32 -5.61
N GLU A 97 3.37 28.22 -4.29
CA GLU A 97 4.24 28.80 -3.27
C GLU A 97 5.61 28.11 -3.15
N ASP A 98 5.80 26.93 -3.76
CA ASP A 98 7.10 26.26 -3.82
C ASP A 98 8.13 27.03 -4.69
N ASN A 99 7.69 28.07 -5.41
CA ASN A 99 8.52 28.99 -6.22
C ASN A 99 9.46 28.29 -7.22
N VAL A 100 9.00 27.17 -7.78
CA VAL A 100 9.72 26.40 -8.80
C VAL A 100 9.68 27.13 -10.14
N GLN A 101 10.81 27.21 -10.84
CA GLN A 101 10.97 27.90 -12.12
C GLN A 101 11.36 26.94 -13.24
N LEU A 102 10.94 27.26 -14.47
CA LEU A 102 11.38 26.52 -15.66
C LEU A 102 12.90 26.65 -15.85
N GLY A 103 13.55 25.54 -16.20
CA GLY A 103 14.99 25.42 -16.37
C GLY A 103 15.78 25.28 -15.05
N GLN A 104 15.11 25.33 -13.90
CA GLN A 104 15.75 25.20 -12.60
C GLN A 104 16.08 23.75 -12.26
N GLU A 105 17.25 23.50 -11.65
CA GLU A 105 17.52 22.24 -10.96
C GLU A 105 17.06 22.33 -9.50
N ILE A 106 16.32 21.31 -9.06
CA ILE A 106 15.82 21.18 -7.70
C ILE A 106 16.27 19.87 -7.06
N ALA A 107 16.47 19.89 -5.75
CA ALA A 107 16.71 18.69 -4.96
C ALA A 107 15.39 18.07 -4.48
N LEU A 108 15.19 16.78 -4.74
CA LEU A 108 14.05 16.03 -4.23
C LEU A 108 14.43 15.33 -2.93
N ARG A 109 13.67 15.58 -1.86
CA ARG A 109 13.91 15.01 -0.52
C ARG A 109 12.70 14.26 -0.01
N ASP A 110 12.91 13.24 0.81
CA ASP A 110 11.79 12.58 1.50
C ASP A 110 11.30 13.40 2.72
N THR A 111 10.31 12.85 3.43
CA THR A 111 9.75 13.46 4.65
C THR A 111 10.75 13.50 5.82
N GLY A 112 11.77 12.65 5.82
CA GLY A 112 12.89 12.64 6.75
C GLY A 112 14.02 13.61 6.36
N ASN A 113 13.84 14.36 5.28
CA ASN A 113 14.80 15.30 4.69
C ASN A 113 16.02 14.63 4.02
N ASP A 114 15.97 13.31 3.81
CA ASP A 114 17.00 12.58 3.07
C ASP A 114 16.97 13.00 1.59
N LEU A 115 18.14 13.32 1.05
CA LEU A 115 18.31 13.73 -0.35
C LEU A 115 18.21 12.51 -1.27
N LEU A 116 17.22 12.49 -2.17
CA LEU A 116 16.96 11.36 -3.06
C LEU A 116 17.46 11.58 -4.48
N ALA A 117 17.13 12.73 -5.08
CA ALA A 117 17.40 13.00 -6.49
C ALA A 117 17.62 14.49 -6.77
N ILE A 118 18.14 14.77 -7.96
CA ILE A 118 18.07 16.08 -8.61
C ILE A 118 17.06 15.96 -9.75
N MET A 119 16.24 16.99 -9.96
CA MET A 119 15.39 17.08 -11.15
C MET A 119 15.61 18.43 -11.83
N THR A 120 15.78 18.41 -13.15
CA THR A 120 15.75 19.62 -13.98
C THR A 120 14.31 19.86 -14.41
N VAL A 121 13.74 21.02 -14.08
CA VAL A 121 12.34 21.34 -14.38
C VAL A 121 12.22 21.82 -15.83
N GLU A 122 11.64 20.99 -16.69
CA GLU A 122 11.39 21.32 -18.11
C GLU A 122 9.95 21.77 -18.36
N GLU A 123 9.02 21.31 -17.53
CA GLU A 123 7.59 21.64 -17.65
C GLU A 123 6.97 21.96 -16.29
N ILE A 124 6.08 22.94 -16.28
CA ILE A 124 5.19 23.27 -15.16
C ILE A 124 3.80 23.46 -15.74
N TYR A 125 2.81 22.67 -15.31
CA TYR A 125 1.47 22.72 -15.86
C TYR A 125 0.39 22.52 -14.80
N ALA A 126 -0.73 23.21 -14.97
CA ALA A 126 -1.92 22.97 -14.16
C ALA A 126 -2.62 21.67 -14.59
N TRP A 127 -3.32 21.05 -13.65
CA TRP A 127 -4.08 19.82 -13.90
C TRP A 127 -5.47 19.92 -13.28
N ASP A 128 -6.44 19.22 -13.86
CA ASP A 128 -7.81 19.17 -13.36
C ASP A 128 -8.04 17.88 -12.56
N LEU A 129 -8.35 18.05 -11.26
CA LEU A 129 -8.65 16.94 -10.36
C LEU A 129 -9.89 16.17 -10.80
N ALA A 130 -10.97 16.87 -11.18
CA ALA A 130 -12.22 16.24 -11.57
C ALA A 130 -12.06 15.46 -12.87
N GLU A 131 -11.33 16.00 -13.84
CA GLU A 131 -10.99 15.29 -15.08
C GLU A 131 -10.21 14.01 -14.77
N THR A 132 -9.15 14.12 -13.97
CA THR A 132 -8.31 12.97 -13.56
C THR A 132 -9.15 11.93 -12.84
N ALA A 133 -9.95 12.37 -11.87
CA ALA A 133 -10.75 11.50 -11.06
C ALA A 133 -11.77 10.72 -11.89
N GLN A 134 -12.45 11.41 -12.80
CA GLN A 134 -13.43 10.81 -13.69
C GLN A 134 -12.79 9.89 -14.73
N LYS A 135 -11.69 10.29 -15.38
CA LYS A 135 -11.06 9.50 -16.45
C LYS A 135 -10.30 8.30 -15.92
N VAL A 136 -9.64 8.42 -14.77
CA VAL A 136 -8.78 7.35 -14.21
C VAL A 136 -9.55 6.44 -13.24
N PHE A 137 -10.39 6.99 -12.38
CA PHE A 137 -11.11 6.23 -11.33
C PHE A 137 -12.60 6.05 -11.63
N GLY A 138 -13.13 6.69 -12.67
CA GLY A 138 -14.55 6.60 -13.04
C GLY A 138 -15.49 7.33 -12.08
N THR A 139 -14.98 8.13 -11.15
CA THR A 139 -15.78 8.69 -10.05
C THR A 139 -15.19 9.97 -9.48
N LEU A 140 -16.06 10.85 -8.97
CA LEU A 140 -15.71 12.01 -8.13
C LEU A 140 -15.97 11.76 -6.64
N ASP A 141 -16.44 10.55 -6.28
CA ASP A 141 -16.76 10.21 -4.90
C ASP A 141 -15.49 10.15 -4.04
N THR A 142 -15.44 10.98 -2.99
CA THR A 142 -14.31 11.08 -2.06
C THR A 142 -14.18 9.87 -1.12
N ARG A 143 -15.10 8.90 -1.16
CA ARG A 143 -14.90 7.58 -0.57
C ARG A 143 -13.88 6.75 -1.35
N HIS A 144 -13.62 7.07 -2.61
CA HIS A 144 -12.48 6.52 -3.33
C HIS A 144 -11.20 7.10 -2.70
N PRO A 145 -10.27 6.25 -2.19
CA PRO A 145 -9.17 6.73 -1.35
C PRO A 145 -8.27 7.72 -2.07
N LEU A 146 -7.99 7.50 -3.37
CA LEU A 146 -7.17 8.44 -4.11
C LEU A 146 -7.91 9.73 -4.50
N VAL A 147 -9.23 9.68 -4.73
CA VAL A 147 -10.00 10.91 -5.01
C VAL A 147 -9.96 11.82 -3.78
N SER A 148 -10.12 11.24 -2.59
CA SER A 148 -9.91 11.95 -1.32
C SER A 148 -8.50 12.52 -1.17
N GLU A 149 -7.48 11.75 -1.53
CA GLU A 149 -6.08 12.16 -1.42
C GLU A 149 -5.75 13.33 -2.34
N MET A 150 -6.23 13.30 -3.59
CA MET A 150 -5.95 14.30 -4.63
C MET A 150 -6.38 15.73 -4.26
N TYR A 151 -7.40 15.91 -3.42
CA TYR A 151 -7.79 17.25 -2.95
C TYR A 151 -6.69 17.98 -2.17
N ARG A 152 -5.74 17.22 -1.62
CA ARG A 152 -4.58 17.73 -0.87
C ARG A 152 -3.30 17.84 -1.71
N TRP A 153 -3.37 17.49 -2.99
CA TRP A 153 -2.22 17.62 -3.90
C TRP A 153 -2.09 19.06 -4.39
N GLY A 154 -0.83 19.42 -4.69
CA GLY A 154 -0.48 20.71 -5.25
C GLY A 154 -1.18 20.99 -6.58
N LYS A 155 -1.43 22.28 -6.86
CA LYS A 155 -2.22 22.72 -8.03
C LYS A 155 -1.49 22.62 -9.36
N LEU A 156 -0.16 22.50 -9.33
CA LEU A 156 0.68 22.38 -10.50
C LEU A 156 1.38 21.02 -10.47
N ASN A 157 1.68 20.46 -11.64
CA ASN A 157 2.63 19.37 -11.79
C ASN A 157 3.91 19.92 -12.42
N ILE A 158 5.04 19.34 -12.01
CA ILE A 158 6.34 19.59 -12.64
C ILE A 158 6.91 18.31 -13.22
N SER A 159 7.67 18.46 -14.31
CA SER A 159 8.27 17.34 -15.03
C SER A 159 9.63 17.73 -15.60
N GLY A 160 10.48 16.71 -15.75
CA GLY A 160 11.76 16.79 -16.45
C GLY A 160 12.71 15.66 -16.05
N PRO A 161 13.95 15.67 -16.56
CA PRO A 161 14.96 14.65 -16.29
C PRO A 161 15.28 14.53 -14.80
N ILE A 162 15.48 13.29 -14.36
CA ILE A 162 15.77 12.95 -12.96
C ILE A 162 17.13 12.26 -12.88
N GLU A 163 17.95 12.71 -11.93
CA GLU A 163 19.18 12.07 -11.53
C GLU A 163 19.04 11.50 -10.12
N MET A 164 18.92 10.18 -10.02
CA MET A 164 18.72 9.51 -8.74
C MET A 164 20.04 9.33 -8.00
N LEU A 165 20.15 9.94 -6.82
CA LEU A 165 21.37 9.91 -6.00
C LEU A 165 21.36 8.75 -5.00
N GLN A 166 20.20 8.36 -4.51
CA GLN A 166 20.03 7.17 -3.67
C GLN A 166 18.57 6.75 -3.64
N LEU A 167 18.32 5.44 -3.58
CA LEU A 167 16.98 4.91 -3.33
C LEU A 167 16.51 5.26 -1.90
N PRO A 168 15.19 5.38 -1.68
CA PRO A 168 14.64 5.54 -0.34
C PRO A 168 15.15 4.45 0.60
N ARG A 169 15.51 4.83 1.82
CA ARG A 169 16.07 3.89 2.78
C ARG A 169 14.98 3.02 3.39
N ALA A 170 15.00 1.74 3.06
CA ALA A 170 14.24 0.72 3.77
C ALA A 170 15.15 -0.08 4.72
N TYR A 171 14.77 -0.15 5.99
CA TYR A 171 15.47 -0.95 7.00
C TYR A 171 14.84 -2.33 7.20
N ASP A 172 13.59 -2.50 6.75
CA ASP A 172 12.80 -3.71 6.88
C ASP A 172 12.97 -4.62 5.65
N PHE A 173 13.13 -5.92 5.91
CA PHE A 173 13.10 -6.98 4.89
C PHE A 173 13.95 -6.70 3.65
N ARG A 174 15.15 -6.10 3.84
CA ARG A 174 16.02 -5.65 2.75
C ARG A 174 16.36 -6.77 1.76
N GLU A 175 16.43 -8.01 2.25
CA GLU A 175 16.68 -9.20 1.44
C GLU A 175 15.55 -9.54 0.46
N LEU A 176 14.34 -9.05 0.72
CA LEU A 176 13.16 -9.27 -0.10
C LEU A 176 12.82 -8.08 -1.01
N ARG A 177 13.45 -6.92 -0.83
CA ARG A 177 13.21 -5.71 -1.64
C ARG A 177 14.12 -5.71 -2.88
N LEU A 178 13.75 -6.52 -3.87
CA LEU A 178 14.55 -6.68 -5.08
C LEU A 178 14.13 -5.66 -6.15
N THR A 179 15.09 -5.01 -6.80
CA THR A 179 14.81 -4.19 -7.99
C THR A 179 14.38 -5.06 -9.19
N PRO A 180 13.84 -4.49 -10.30
CA PRO A 180 13.58 -5.24 -11.52
C PRO A 180 14.80 -6.02 -12.03
N ALA A 181 15.98 -5.40 -12.03
CA ALA A 181 17.22 -6.06 -12.45
C ALA A 181 17.59 -7.24 -11.53
N GLN A 182 17.51 -7.06 -10.22
CA GLN A 182 17.80 -8.12 -9.25
C GLN A 182 16.77 -9.26 -9.31
N THR A 183 15.49 -8.91 -9.48
CA THR A 183 14.41 -9.89 -9.61
C THR A 183 14.59 -10.74 -10.85
N ARG A 184 14.89 -10.12 -12.00
CA ARG A 184 15.19 -10.83 -13.25
C ARG A 184 16.39 -11.76 -13.10
N ALA A 185 17.50 -11.27 -12.55
CA ALA A 185 18.68 -12.10 -12.30
C ALA A 185 18.37 -13.30 -11.40
N ARG A 186 17.52 -13.12 -10.38
CA ARG A 186 17.08 -14.23 -9.51
C ARG A 186 16.13 -15.19 -10.24
N LEU A 187 15.20 -14.67 -11.03
CA LEU A 187 14.27 -15.48 -11.84
C LEU A 187 15.01 -16.39 -12.82
N GLU A 188 16.08 -15.89 -13.46
CA GLU A 188 16.92 -16.67 -14.38
C GLU A 188 17.56 -17.89 -13.69
N THR A 189 17.87 -17.82 -12.39
CA THR A 189 18.48 -18.95 -11.67
C THR A 189 17.56 -20.14 -11.49
N PHE A 190 16.23 -19.97 -11.61
CA PHE A 190 15.29 -21.08 -11.55
C PHE A 190 15.23 -21.85 -12.87
N GLY A 191 15.70 -21.27 -13.98
CA GLY A 191 15.74 -21.95 -15.28
C GLY A 191 14.38 -22.13 -15.97
N HIS A 192 13.36 -21.38 -15.56
CA HIS A 192 12.03 -21.37 -16.19
C HIS A 192 11.83 -20.13 -17.05
N ASP A 193 11.21 -20.33 -18.22
CA ASP A 193 10.89 -19.26 -19.16
C ASP A 193 9.61 -18.52 -18.74
N ASP A 194 8.69 -19.24 -18.10
CA ASP A 194 7.40 -18.76 -17.68
C ASP A 194 7.38 -18.36 -16.20
N VAL A 195 6.93 -17.12 -15.95
CA VAL A 195 6.88 -16.53 -14.61
C VAL A 195 5.48 -15.94 -14.39
N VAL A 196 4.78 -16.48 -13.39
CA VAL A 196 3.47 -16.01 -12.94
C VAL A 196 3.65 -15.02 -11.81
N ALA A 197 3.20 -13.78 -11.99
CA ALA A 197 3.15 -12.82 -10.91
C ALA A 197 1.84 -12.89 -10.13
N PHE A 198 1.94 -12.83 -8.80
CA PHE A 198 0.79 -12.65 -7.91
C PHE A 198 0.88 -11.32 -7.16
N GLN A 199 -0.04 -10.41 -7.49
CA GLN A 199 -0.27 -9.15 -6.79
C GLN A 199 -1.08 -9.40 -5.52
N THR A 200 -0.64 -8.85 -4.39
CA THR A 200 -1.48 -8.80 -3.18
C THR A 200 -1.18 -7.60 -2.29
N ARG A 201 -2.20 -7.17 -1.56
CA ARG A 201 -2.12 -6.22 -0.43
C ARG A 201 -2.71 -6.82 0.86
N ASN A 202 -3.09 -8.10 0.84
CA ASN A 202 -3.74 -8.80 1.95
C ASN A 202 -2.92 -10.03 2.36
N PRO A 203 -3.09 -10.54 3.60
CA PRO A 203 -2.59 -11.86 3.98
C PRO A 203 -3.07 -12.95 3.01
N LEU A 204 -2.22 -13.95 2.75
CA LEU A 204 -2.61 -15.08 1.92
C LEU A 204 -3.20 -16.18 2.81
N HIS A 205 -4.43 -16.58 2.48
CA HIS A 205 -5.09 -17.77 3.01
C HIS A 205 -4.95 -18.96 2.05
N ARG A 206 -5.40 -20.15 2.46
CA ARG A 206 -5.21 -21.38 1.66
C ARG A 206 -5.81 -21.32 0.26
N VAL A 207 -6.91 -20.59 0.08
CA VAL A 207 -7.48 -20.38 -1.26
C VAL A 207 -6.51 -19.69 -2.23
N HIS A 208 -5.68 -18.76 -1.74
CA HIS A 208 -4.66 -18.08 -2.55
C HIS A 208 -3.44 -18.97 -2.77
N GLU A 209 -3.10 -19.80 -1.77
CA GLU A 209 -2.03 -20.80 -1.89
C GLU A 209 -2.37 -21.81 -2.99
N GLU A 210 -3.56 -22.40 -2.96
CA GLU A 210 -4.02 -23.34 -3.99
C GLU A 210 -4.04 -22.71 -5.37
N LEU A 211 -4.56 -21.48 -5.46
CA LEU A 211 -4.66 -20.79 -6.74
C LEU A 211 -3.28 -20.54 -7.37
N THR A 212 -2.35 -19.98 -6.60
CA THR A 212 -1.02 -19.66 -7.13
C THR A 212 -0.22 -20.91 -7.47
N LYS A 213 -0.40 -22.01 -6.72
CA LYS A 213 0.15 -23.32 -7.06
C LYS A 213 -0.42 -23.85 -8.37
N ARG A 214 -1.74 -23.84 -8.55
CA ARG A 214 -2.39 -24.27 -9.80
C ARG A 214 -1.94 -23.45 -11.00
N ALA A 215 -1.89 -22.13 -10.85
CA ALA A 215 -1.43 -21.23 -11.92
C ALA A 215 0.03 -21.52 -12.33
N THR A 216 0.90 -21.79 -11.35
CA THR A 216 2.31 -22.12 -11.62
C THR A 216 2.44 -23.49 -12.30
N GLN A 217 1.64 -24.48 -11.87
CA GLN A 217 1.61 -25.81 -12.46
C GLN A 217 1.05 -25.84 -13.89
N GLU A 218 0.02 -25.03 -14.18
CA GLU A 218 -0.64 -24.96 -15.49
C GLU A 218 0.33 -24.56 -16.61
N ILE A 219 1.34 -23.75 -16.30
CA ILE A 219 2.33 -23.28 -17.28
C ILE A 219 3.76 -23.76 -16.99
N ASP A 220 3.93 -24.72 -16.08
CA ASP A 220 5.26 -25.20 -15.66
C ASP A 220 6.26 -24.06 -15.35
N GLY A 221 5.78 -23.04 -14.62
CA GLY A 221 6.51 -21.80 -14.40
C GLY A 221 7.11 -21.63 -13.01
N VAL A 222 7.49 -20.40 -12.70
CA VAL A 222 7.89 -19.92 -11.36
C VAL A 222 6.91 -18.86 -10.87
N LEU A 223 6.53 -18.94 -9.60
CA LEU A 223 5.71 -17.93 -8.95
C LEU A 223 6.58 -16.74 -8.50
N LEU A 224 6.36 -15.56 -9.08
CA LEU A 224 6.77 -14.30 -8.49
C LEU A 224 5.68 -13.83 -7.51
N LEU A 225 5.80 -14.21 -6.24
CA LEU A 225 4.94 -13.73 -5.16
C LEU A 225 5.36 -12.29 -4.84
N HIS A 226 4.54 -11.32 -5.27
CA HIS A 226 4.97 -9.93 -5.38
C HIS A 226 4.07 -8.97 -4.58
N PRO A 227 3.99 -9.09 -3.25
CA PRO A 227 3.14 -8.23 -2.42
C PRO A 227 3.57 -6.76 -2.45
N VAL A 228 2.59 -5.87 -2.34
CA VAL A 228 2.83 -4.43 -2.18
C VAL A 228 3.15 -4.10 -0.72
N VAL A 229 4.22 -3.35 -0.50
CA VAL A 229 4.66 -2.85 0.81
C VAL A 229 4.83 -1.33 0.87
N GLY A 230 4.52 -0.64 -0.23
CA GLY A 230 4.30 0.81 -0.21
C GLY A 230 2.90 1.14 0.32
N MET A 231 2.23 2.11 -0.30
CA MET A 231 0.87 2.50 0.11
C MET A 231 -0.18 1.53 -0.42
N THR A 232 -1.01 0.98 0.46
CA THR A 232 -2.17 0.14 0.11
C THR A 232 -3.48 0.84 0.47
N ARG A 233 -4.59 0.10 0.60
CA ARG A 233 -5.87 0.69 1.00
C ARG A 233 -5.84 1.04 2.50
N PRO A 234 -6.36 2.22 2.91
CA PRO A 234 -6.54 2.55 4.32
C PRO A 234 -7.35 1.47 5.06
N GLY A 235 -6.85 1.04 6.22
CA GLY A 235 -7.45 -0.02 7.04
C GLY A 235 -7.04 -1.45 6.66
N ASP A 236 -6.17 -1.63 5.66
CA ASP A 236 -5.53 -2.93 5.41
C ASP A 236 -4.61 -3.31 6.58
N VAL A 237 -4.37 -4.62 6.71
CA VAL A 237 -3.37 -5.16 7.65
C VAL A 237 -2.00 -4.56 7.32
N ASP A 238 -1.27 -4.13 8.36
CA ASP A 238 0.05 -3.52 8.21
C ASP A 238 1.01 -4.45 7.45
N HIS A 239 1.96 -3.86 6.72
CA HIS A 239 2.82 -4.64 5.84
C HIS A 239 3.80 -5.54 6.61
N TYR A 240 4.19 -5.21 7.84
CA TYR A 240 5.06 -6.08 8.65
C TYR A 240 4.36 -7.39 8.97
N THR A 241 3.12 -7.33 9.41
CA THR A 241 2.27 -8.51 9.63
C THR A 241 2.10 -9.28 8.34
N ARG A 242 1.74 -8.61 7.24
CA ARG A 242 1.58 -9.28 5.94
C ARG A 242 2.86 -9.99 5.49
N VAL A 243 4.01 -9.32 5.54
CA VAL A 243 5.29 -9.91 5.12
C VAL A 243 5.66 -11.12 6.00
N ARG A 244 5.42 -11.07 7.31
CA ARG A 244 5.59 -12.26 8.18
C ARG A 244 4.74 -13.44 7.70
N THR A 245 3.47 -13.19 7.30
CA THR A 245 2.61 -14.26 6.74
C THR A 245 3.14 -14.80 5.42
N TYR A 246 3.64 -13.95 4.52
CA TYR A 246 4.21 -14.38 3.23
C TYR A 246 5.48 -15.19 3.41
N LYS A 247 6.38 -14.80 4.32
CA LYS A 247 7.59 -15.56 4.66
C LYS A 247 7.24 -16.94 5.23
N ALA A 248 6.25 -17.01 6.13
CA ALA A 248 5.79 -18.28 6.69
C ALA A 248 5.26 -19.21 5.59
N LEU A 249 4.43 -18.69 4.69
CA LEU A 249 3.89 -19.46 3.57
C LEU A 249 4.97 -19.92 2.59
N ALA A 250 5.77 -18.99 2.07
CA ALA A 250 6.80 -19.27 1.07
C ALA A 250 7.81 -20.31 1.57
N ARG A 251 8.20 -20.25 2.85
CA ARG A 251 9.20 -21.16 3.42
C ARG A 251 8.66 -22.58 3.70
N ARG A 252 7.39 -22.70 4.10
CA ARG A 252 6.85 -23.97 4.61
C ARG A 252 5.97 -24.72 3.62
N TYR A 253 5.38 -24.00 2.67
CA TYR A 253 4.30 -24.55 1.84
C TYR A 253 4.52 -24.40 0.33
N TYR A 254 5.57 -23.74 -0.12
CA TYR A 254 5.95 -23.69 -1.54
C TYR A 254 7.26 -24.42 -1.78
N ASP A 255 7.40 -24.97 -2.98
CA ASP A 255 8.66 -25.50 -3.46
C ASP A 255 9.66 -24.34 -3.63
N PRO A 256 10.82 -24.35 -2.94
CA PRO A 256 11.81 -23.28 -3.01
C PRO A 256 12.37 -23.05 -4.42
N ASP A 257 12.28 -24.03 -5.33
CA ASP A 257 12.74 -23.91 -6.72
C ASP A 257 11.62 -23.39 -7.66
N ARG A 258 10.43 -23.12 -7.14
CA ARG A 258 9.26 -22.64 -7.90
C ARG A 258 8.66 -21.34 -7.38
N ILE A 259 9.31 -20.67 -6.42
CA ILE A 259 8.83 -19.41 -5.85
C ILE A 259 9.95 -18.39 -5.64
N LEU A 260 9.66 -17.14 -6.00
CA LEU A 260 10.40 -15.96 -5.59
C LEU A 260 9.47 -15.00 -4.84
N LEU A 261 9.72 -14.80 -3.55
CA LEU A 261 9.10 -13.73 -2.77
C LEU A 261 9.92 -12.44 -2.94
N SER A 262 9.31 -11.42 -3.54
CA SER A 262 9.90 -10.08 -3.69
C SER A 262 8.88 -9.00 -3.27
N LEU A 263 9.33 -7.94 -2.61
CA LEU A 263 8.46 -6.88 -2.10
C LEU A 263 8.45 -5.70 -3.08
N LEU A 264 7.24 -5.25 -3.44
CA LEU A 264 7.04 -4.13 -4.35
C LEU A 264 6.75 -2.84 -3.57
N PRO A 265 7.60 -1.79 -3.62
CA PRO A 265 7.36 -0.51 -2.97
C PRO A 265 6.35 0.38 -3.74
N LEU A 266 5.28 -0.22 -4.27
CA LEU A 266 4.24 0.49 -5.02
C LEU A 266 3.32 1.28 -4.10
N ALA A 267 3.01 2.51 -4.48
CA ALA A 267 1.87 3.22 -3.92
C ALA A 267 0.63 2.93 -4.78
N MET A 268 -0.25 2.05 -4.32
CA MET A 268 -1.47 1.70 -5.04
C MET A 268 -2.41 2.90 -5.18
N ARG A 269 -3.17 2.93 -6.27
CA ARG A 269 -4.17 3.98 -6.56
C ARG A 269 -5.59 3.53 -6.25
N MET A 270 -5.80 2.24 -6.07
CA MET A 270 -7.09 1.59 -6.03
C MET A 270 -7.92 1.85 -7.30
N ALA A 271 -7.26 1.92 -8.46
CA ALA A 271 -7.86 2.28 -9.74
C ALA A 271 -8.42 1.09 -10.53
N GLY A 272 -8.71 -0.02 -9.83
CA GLY A 272 -9.37 -1.19 -10.38
C GLY A 272 -8.79 -1.63 -11.74
N PRO A 273 -9.57 -1.54 -12.85
CA PRO A 273 -9.12 -1.97 -14.17
C PRO A 273 -7.84 -1.32 -14.69
N ARG A 274 -7.71 0.01 -14.59
CA ARG A 274 -6.50 0.70 -15.08
C ARG A 274 -5.26 0.28 -14.29
N GLU A 275 -5.41 0.08 -12.98
CA GLU A 275 -4.32 -0.38 -12.12
C GLU A 275 -4.00 -1.87 -12.32
N ALA A 276 -4.95 -2.71 -12.72
CA ALA A 276 -4.67 -4.09 -13.12
C ALA A 276 -3.76 -4.14 -14.35
N LEU A 277 -4.02 -3.31 -15.35
CA LEU A 277 -3.15 -3.18 -16.53
C LEU A 277 -1.78 -2.59 -16.15
N TRP A 278 -1.74 -1.62 -15.23
CA TRP A 278 -0.50 -1.08 -14.70
C TRP A 278 0.33 -2.14 -13.96
N HIS A 279 -0.33 -2.97 -13.15
CA HIS A 279 0.33 -4.08 -12.46
C HIS A 279 0.94 -5.08 -13.44
N ALA A 280 0.30 -5.35 -14.58
CA ALA A 280 0.87 -6.20 -15.61
C ALA A 280 2.14 -5.58 -16.22
N LEU A 281 2.11 -4.26 -16.50
CA LEU A 281 3.26 -3.53 -17.03
C LEU A 281 4.44 -3.57 -16.05
N ILE A 282 4.18 -3.27 -14.77
CA ILE A 282 5.20 -3.34 -13.72
C ILE A 282 5.77 -4.76 -13.68
N ARG A 283 4.92 -5.79 -13.65
CA ARG A 283 5.36 -7.19 -13.53
C ARG A 283 6.14 -7.67 -14.76
N ARG A 284 5.82 -7.19 -15.96
CA ARG A 284 6.68 -7.35 -17.14
C ARG A 284 8.08 -6.80 -16.88
N ASN A 285 8.20 -5.59 -16.35
CA ASN A 285 9.50 -5.00 -16.05
C ASN A 285 10.28 -5.81 -15.01
N TYR A 286 9.61 -6.49 -14.08
CA TYR A 286 10.24 -7.43 -13.14
C TYR A 286 10.52 -8.83 -13.71
N GLY A 287 10.11 -9.12 -14.95
CA GLY A 287 10.41 -10.39 -15.64
C GLY A 287 9.24 -11.39 -15.71
N ALA A 288 8.05 -11.02 -15.23
CA ALA A 288 6.87 -11.88 -15.33
C ALA A 288 6.14 -11.72 -16.67
N ASN A 289 5.84 -12.84 -17.33
CA ASN A 289 5.09 -12.90 -18.58
C ASN A 289 3.64 -13.35 -18.38
N HIS A 290 3.27 -13.72 -17.15
CA HIS A 290 1.88 -13.99 -16.74
C HIS A 290 1.52 -13.16 -15.50
N LEU A 291 0.27 -12.72 -15.42
CA LEU A 291 -0.28 -12.05 -14.23
C LEU A 291 -1.61 -12.68 -13.82
N ILE A 292 -1.70 -13.09 -12.55
CA ILE A 292 -2.98 -13.47 -11.95
C ILE A 292 -3.83 -12.22 -11.71
N VAL A 293 -5.04 -12.20 -12.25
CA VAL A 293 -6.00 -11.09 -12.08
C VAL A 293 -7.25 -11.57 -11.34
N GLY A 294 -7.41 -11.08 -10.12
CA GLY A 294 -8.47 -11.38 -9.18
C GLY A 294 -9.87 -10.90 -9.58
N ARG A 295 -10.89 -11.36 -8.84
CA ARG A 295 -12.15 -10.61 -8.70
C ARG A 295 -11.86 -9.29 -7.98
N ASP A 296 -12.44 -8.18 -8.44
CA ASP A 296 -12.28 -6.84 -7.85
C ASP A 296 -10.80 -6.44 -7.68
N HIS A 297 -9.97 -6.81 -8.67
CA HIS A 297 -8.52 -6.58 -8.63
C HIS A 297 -8.21 -5.09 -8.52
N ALA A 298 -7.46 -4.71 -7.48
CA ALA A 298 -7.16 -3.32 -7.14
C ALA A 298 -8.41 -2.42 -6.90
N GLY A 299 -9.56 -3.01 -6.54
CA GLY A 299 -10.76 -2.28 -6.19
C GLY A 299 -10.78 -1.72 -4.75
N PRO A 300 -11.32 -0.50 -4.52
CA PRO A 300 -11.52 0.07 -3.19
C PRO A 300 -12.83 -0.36 -2.54
N GLY A 301 -13.62 -1.25 -3.17
CA GLY A 301 -14.92 -1.70 -2.68
C GLY A 301 -16.05 -0.79 -3.13
N ASN A 302 -16.87 -0.33 -2.18
CA ASN A 302 -18.12 0.39 -2.49
C ASN A 302 -18.01 1.90 -2.24
N ASP A 303 -18.76 2.65 -3.05
CA ASP A 303 -18.97 4.09 -3.01
C ASP A 303 -19.87 4.53 -1.83
N SER A 304 -20.14 5.83 -1.74
CA SER A 304 -20.97 6.44 -0.68
C SER A 304 -22.41 5.94 -0.67
N ASN A 305 -22.92 5.43 -1.79
CA ASN A 305 -24.26 4.87 -1.95
C ASN A 305 -24.30 3.35 -1.77
N GLY A 306 -23.15 2.72 -1.48
CA GLY A 306 -23.04 1.27 -1.30
C GLY A 306 -22.87 0.47 -2.59
N LYS A 307 -22.70 1.13 -3.74
CA LYS A 307 -22.44 0.47 -5.04
C LYS A 307 -20.94 0.22 -5.22
N PRO A 308 -20.50 -0.93 -5.76
CA PRO A 308 -19.09 -1.15 -6.11
C PRO A 308 -18.56 -0.07 -7.06
N PHE A 309 -17.34 0.42 -6.81
CA PHE A 309 -16.66 1.37 -7.69
C PHE A 309 -16.39 0.78 -9.08
N TYR A 310 -16.05 -0.51 -9.13
CA TYR A 310 -15.82 -1.27 -10.34
C TYR A 310 -16.60 -2.58 -10.28
N GLY A 311 -16.98 -3.12 -11.43
CA GLY A 311 -17.54 -4.45 -11.52
C GLY A 311 -16.52 -5.53 -11.12
N PRO A 312 -17.01 -6.71 -10.71
CA PRO A 312 -16.15 -7.77 -10.16
C PRO A 312 -15.09 -8.30 -11.15
N TYR A 313 -15.29 -8.15 -12.46
CA TYR A 313 -14.41 -8.69 -13.50
C TYR A 313 -13.90 -7.64 -14.49
N ASP A 314 -14.23 -6.35 -14.32
CA ASP A 314 -13.80 -5.26 -15.20
C ASP A 314 -12.27 -5.21 -15.36
N ALA A 315 -11.54 -5.58 -14.31
CA ALA A 315 -10.08 -5.67 -14.35
C ALA A 315 -9.58 -6.81 -15.24
N GLN A 316 -10.27 -7.95 -15.28
CA GLN A 316 -9.94 -9.05 -16.18
C GLN A 316 -10.22 -8.66 -17.63
N GLU A 317 -11.35 -8.00 -17.88
CA GLU A 317 -11.69 -7.49 -19.22
C GLU A 317 -10.64 -6.49 -19.73
N MET A 318 -10.21 -5.56 -18.87
CA MET A 318 -9.18 -4.57 -19.19
C MET A 318 -7.84 -5.22 -19.51
N VAL A 319 -7.33 -6.10 -18.65
CA VAL A 319 -6.03 -6.75 -18.88
C VAL A 319 -6.12 -7.67 -20.11
N GLY A 320 -7.21 -8.42 -20.26
CA GLY A 320 -7.45 -9.27 -21.43
C GLY A 320 -7.39 -8.51 -22.75
N LYS A 321 -7.99 -7.31 -22.81
CA LYS A 321 -8.00 -6.45 -24.01
C LYS A 321 -6.60 -6.02 -24.46
N TYR A 322 -5.67 -5.81 -23.53
CA TYR A 322 -4.31 -5.29 -23.81
C TYR A 322 -3.20 -6.33 -23.58
N SER A 323 -3.57 -7.58 -23.31
CA SER A 323 -2.64 -8.66 -22.95
C SER A 323 -1.61 -8.91 -24.04
N ASP A 324 -2.05 -8.99 -25.30
CA ASP A 324 -1.18 -9.23 -26.46
C ASP A 324 -0.21 -8.07 -26.71
N GLU A 325 -0.71 -6.84 -26.65
CA GLU A 325 0.10 -5.63 -26.83
C GLU A 325 1.18 -5.49 -25.74
N LEU A 326 0.79 -5.75 -24.49
CA LEU A 326 1.70 -5.71 -23.36
C LEU A 326 2.60 -6.95 -23.28
N GLY A 327 2.29 -8.02 -24.00
CA GLY A 327 3.02 -9.29 -23.96
C GLY A 327 2.91 -10.05 -22.62
N VAL A 328 2.00 -9.64 -21.73
CA VAL A 328 1.76 -10.30 -20.45
C VAL A 328 0.42 -11.00 -20.51
N LYS A 329 0.44 -12.33 -20.43
CA LYS A 329 -0.76 -13.16 -20.45
C LYS A 329 -1.52 -13.03 -19.14
N MET A 330 -2.81 -12.74 -19.23
CA MET A 330 -3.68 -12.75 -18.06
C MET A 330 -4.02 -14.18 -17.66
N MET A 331 -3.88 -14.48 -16.36
CA MET A 331 -4.44 -15.67 -15.74
C MET A 331 -5.64 -15.25 -14.88
N PRO A 332 -6.88 -15.54 -15.31
CA PRO A 332 -8.05 -15.14 -14.54
C PRO A 332 -8.12 -15.93 -13.24
N PHE A 333 -8.29 -15.22 -12.12
CA PHE A 333 -8.67 -15.86 -10.87
C PHE A 333 -10.08 -16.42 -11.01
N ARG A 334 -10.19 -17.74 -10.95
CA ARG A 334 -11.48 -18.42 -10.86
C ARG A 334 -11.82 -18.60 -9.39
N MET A 335 -13.06 -18.32 -9.01
CA MET A 335 -13.49 -18.44 -7.62
C MET A 335 -13.34 -19.88 -7.16
N LEU A 336 -12.42 -20.11 -6.22
CA LEU A 336 -12.23 -21.39 -5.55
C LEU A 336 -13.02 -21.41 -4.23
N VAL A 337 -13.67 -22.53 -3.96
CA VAL A 337 -14.38 -22.80 -2.70
C VAL A 337 -13.79 -24.05 -2.04
N TYR A 338 -13.90 -24.14 -0.72
CA TYR A 338 -13.53 -25.35 0.01
C TYR A 338 -14.73 -26.31 0.03
N LEU A 339 -14.49 -27.59 -0.28
CA LEU A 339 -15.45 -28.67 -0.22
C LEU A 339 -15.18 -29.48 1.07
N PRO A 340 -15.95 -29.27 2.16
CA PRO A 340 -15.63 -29.85 3.46
C PRO A 340 -15.63 -31.39 3.45
N ASP A 341 -16.56 -31.99 2.72
CA ASP A 341 -16.71 -33.45 2.64
C ASP A 341 -15.54 -34.12 1.89
N GLU A 342 -14.82 -33.36 1.07
CA GLU A 342 -13.74 -33.87 0.22
C GLU A 342 -12.34 -33.38 0.67
N GLY A 343 -12.28 -32.45 1.62
CA GLY A 343 -11.00 -31.92 2.13
C GLY A 343 -10.16 -31.15 1.08
N ARG A 344 -10.78 -30.65 0.00
CA ARG A 344 -10.09 -30.00 -1.13
C ARG A 344 -10.77 -28.71 -1.58
N TYR A 345 -10.09 -27.97 -2.45
CA TYR A 345 -10.64 -26.77 -3.10
C TYR A 345 -11.00 -27.07 -4.54
N GLU A 346 -12.02 -26.40 -5.05
CA GLU A 346 -12.39 -26.49 -6.46
C GLU A 346 -13.00 -25.19 -6.98
N GLU A 347 -12.89 -24.98 -8.29
CA GLU A 347 -13.59 -23.91 -9.00
C GLU A 347 -15.11 -24.08 -8.86
N VAL A 348 -15.82 -23.00 -8.52
CA VAL A 348 -17.29 -23.01 -8.39
C VAL A 348 -17.98 -23.49 -9.68
N THR A 349 -17.37 -23.32 -10.84
CA THR A 349 -17.90 -23.79 -12.13
C THR A 349 -17.74 -25.28 -12.38
N LYS A 350 -16.92 -25.98 -11.58
CA LYS A 350 -16.58 -27.41 -11.72
C LYS A 350 -17.23 -28.29 -10.66
N ILE A 351 -17.99 -27.72 -9.72
CA ILE A 351 -18.67 -28.46 -8.66
C ILE A 351 -20.13 -28.75 -9.04
N PRO A 352 -20.70 -29.90 -8.62
CA PRO A 352 -22.12 -30.19 -8.81
C PRO A 352 -23.01 -29.14 -8.15
N ALA A 353 -24.16 -28.86 -8.76
CA ALA A 353 -25.18 -28.01 -8.16
C ALA A 353 -25.64 -28.62 -6.81
N GLY A 354 -25.61 -27.82 -5.75
CA GLY A 354 -25.94 -28.27 -4.39
C GLY A 354 -24.78 -28.87 -3.59
N ALA A 355 -23.56 -28.91 -4.13
CA ALA A 355 -22.38 -29.30 -3.36
C ALA A 355 -22.20 -28.42 -2.11
N VAL A 356 -21.89 -29.05 -0.97
CA VAL A 356 -21.62 -28.34 0.28
C VAL A 356 -20.28 -27.61 0.14
N THR A 357 -20.30 -26.29 0.33
CA THR A 357 -19.12 -25.44 0.23
C THR A 357 -18.95 -24.63 1.50
N ALA A 358 -17.70 -24.31 1.84
CA ALA A 358 -17.38 -23.40 2.94
C ALA A 358 -16.49 -22.24 2.46
N SER A 359 -16.77 -21.07 3.01
CA SER A 359 -15.98 -19.86 2.79
C SER A 359 -16.04 -18.98 4.04
N ILE A 360 -15.01 -18.17 4.27
CA ILE A 360 -14.99 -17.18 5.35
C ILE A 360 -14.66 -15.83 4.73
N SER A 361 -15.55 -14.86 4.89
CA SER A 361 -15.31 -13.50 4.43
C SER A 361 -14.31 -12.78 5.34
N GLY A 362 -13.68 -11.72 4.83
CA GLY A 362 -12.78 -10.90 5.64
C GLY A 362 -13.46 -10.24 6.86
N THR A 363 -14.77 -9.97 6.77
CA THR A 363 -15.57 -9.50 7.91
C THR A 363 -15.69 -10.57 8.98
N GLN A 364 -16.02 -11.81 8.61
CA GLN A 364 -16.08 -12.93 9.54
C GLN A 364 -14.71 -13.22 10.16
N VAL A 365 -13.61 -13.18 9.39
CA VAL A 365 -12.24 -13.31 9.94
C VAL A 365 -12.00 -12.33 11.08
N ARG A 366 -12.39 -11.06 10.91
CA ARG A 366 -12.23 -10.04 11.94
C ARG A 366 -13.20 -10.23 13.11
N GLU A 367 -14.49 -10.31 12.83
CA GLU A 367 -15.55 -10.20 13.84
C GLU A 367 -15.83 -11.51 14.55
N ASP A 368 -15.90 -12.62 13.81
CA ASP A 368 -16.26 -13.92 14.37
C ASP A 368 -15.04 -14.62 14.97
N TYR A 369 -13.86 -14.42 14.39
CA TYR A 369 -12.62 -15.11 14.77
C TYR A 369 -11.67 -14.24 15.60
N LEU A 370 -10.94 -13.31 14.97
CA LEU A 370 -9.83 -12.58 15.61
C LEU A 370 -10.30 -11.77 16.82
N GLN A 371 -11.37 -10.97 16.69
CA GLN A 371 -11.90 -10.15 17.78
C GLN A 371 -12.40 -10.96 18.98
N ASN A 372 -12.86 -12.20 18.75
CA ASN A 372 -13.32 -13.09 19.81
C ASN A 372 -12.22 -14.04 20.31
N GLY A 373 -11.02 -13.99 19.74
CA GLY A 373 -9.94 -14.91 20.05
C GLY A 373 -10.22 -16.36 19.65
N ARG A 374 -11.11 -16.58 18.67
CA ARG A 374 -11.31 -17.91 18.10
C ARG A 374 -10.25 -18.15 17.02
N GLN A 375 -9.69 -19.36 17.01
CA GLN A 375 -8.72 -19.75 16.00
C GLN A 375 -9.40 -19.87 14.63
N LEU A 376 -8.71 -19.37 13.60
CA LEU A 376 -9.14 -19.56 12.22
C LEU A 376 -9.01 -21.04 11.84
N PRO A 377 -9.99 -21.63 11.13
CA PRO A 377 -9.92 -23.04 10.78
C PRO A 377 -8.74 -23.34 9.84
N GLU A 378 -8.12 -24.52 9.98
CA GLU A 378 -6.98 -24.93 9.16
C GLU A 378 -7.33 -25.13 7.68
N TRP A 379 -8.60 -25.37 7.36
CA TRP A 379 -9.09 -25.36 5.99
C TRP A 379 -9.23 -23.94 5.44
N PHE A 380 -9.20 -22.90 6.25
CA PHE A 380 -9.24 -21.52 5.76
C PHE A 380 -7.83 -20.97 5.60
N THR A 381 -6.99 -21.10 6.64
CA THR A 381 -5.65 -20.51 6.67
C THR A 381 -4.66 -21.46 7.33
N ARG A 382 -3.37 -21.35 6.97
CA ARG A 382 -2.32 -22.14 7.63
C ARG A 382 -2.15 -21.71 9.09
N PRO A 383 -1.83 -22.62 10.03
CA PRO A 383 -1.71 -22.30 11.46
C PRO A 383 -0.74 -21.14 11.75
N GLU A 384 0.41 -21.09 11.08
CA GLU A 384 1.41 -20.04 11.26
C GLU A 384 0.88 -18.67 10.81
N VAL A 385 0.07 -18.66 9.75
CA VAL A 385 -0.58 -17.43 9.27
C VAL A 385 -1.65 -17.00 10.27
N ALA A 386 -2.45 -17.92 10.81
CA ALA A 386 -3.44 -17.61 11.84
C ALA A 386 -2.79 -17.01 13.09
N GLU A 387 -1.69 -17.59 13.54
CA GLU A 387 -0.94 -17.14 14.71
C GLU A 387 -0.41 -15.72 14.51
N ILE A 388 0.29 -15.46 13.40
CA ILE A 388 0.81 -14.12 13.06
C ILE A 388 -0.33 -13.09 12.99
N LEU A 389 -1.49 -13.45 12.44
CA LEU A 389 -2.65 -12.55 12.38
C LEU A 389 -3.24 -12.28 13.76
N ALA A 390 -3.30 -13.28 14.63
CA ALA A 390 -3.81 -13.16 16.00
C ALA A 390 -2.90 -12.32 16.90
N GLU A 391 -1.57 -12.37 16.69
CA GLU A 391 -0.62 -11.49 17.38
C GLU A 391 -0.89 -10.00 17.08
N SER A 392 -1.11 -9.67 15.79
CA SER A 392 -1.34 -8.28 15.37
C SER A 392 -2.77 -7.79 15.57
N HIS A 393 -3.73 -8.71 15.67
CA HIS A 393 -5.15 -8.40 15.93
C HIS A 393 -5.60 -9.16 17.17
N PRO A 394 -5.15 -8.75 18.38
CA PRO A 394 -5.50 -9.43 19.60
C PRO A 394 -7.02 -9.38 19.81
N PRO A 395 -7.58 -10.34 20.58
CA PRO A 395 -9.01 -10.34 20.92
C PRO A 395 -9.43 -9.05 21.62
N ARG A 396 -10.69 -8.63 21.50
CA ARG A 396 -11.22 -7.37 22.09
C ARG A 396 -10.91 -7.24 23.59
N HIS A 397 -10.97 -8.35 24.33
CA HIS A 397 -10.68 -8.35 25.77
C HIS A 397 -9.19 -8.12 26.10
N ARG A 398 -8.30 -8.09 25.10
CA ARG A 398 -6.86 -7.75 25.19
C ARG A 398 -6.50 -6.47 24.44
N GLN A 399 -7.40 -5.90 23.64
CA GLN A 399 -7.16 -4.65 22.93
C GLN A 399 -7.15 -3.46 23.88
N GLY A 400 -6.39 -2.43 23.53
CA GLY A 400 -6.41 -1.15 24.23
C GLY A 400 -7.74 -0.43 24.00
N VAL A 401 -8.12 0.43 24.95
CA VAL A 401 -9.34 1.24 24.85
C VAL A 401 -9.16 2.56 25.57
N CYS A 402 -9.66 3.64 24.97
CA CYS A 402 -9.73 4.94 25.62
C CYS A 402 -11.14 5.16 26.17
N ILE A 403 -11.26 5.39 27.47
CA ILE A 403 -12.51 5.75 28.14
C ILE A 403 -12.44 7.24 28.48
N TRP A 404 -13.24 8.03 27.77
CA TRP A 404 -13.19 9.49 27.83
C TRP A 404 -14.38 10.06 28.61
N PHE A 405 -14.13 10.53 29.83
CA PHE A 405 -15.11 11.24 30.65
C PHE A 405 -15.09 12.75 30.31
N THR A 406 -16.22 13.25 29.84
CA THR A 406 -16.46 14.68 29.54
C THR A 406 -17.66 15.21 30.31
N GLY A 407 -17.62 16.46 30.79
CA GLY A 407 -18.67 17.02 31.63
C GLY A 407 -18.23 18.25 32.46
N LEU A 408 -19.19 18.91 33.11
CA LEU A 408 -18.96 20.13 33.90
C LEU A 408 -17.94 19.94 35.04
N ALA A 409 -17.27 21.01 35.45
CA ALA A 409 -16.45 20.97 36.67
C ALA A 409 -17.29 20.52 37.87
N GLY A 410 -16.75 19.65 38.73
CA GLY A 410 -17.49 19.09 39.86
C GLY A 410 -18.51 17.98 39.52
N SER A 411 -18.68 17.59 38.26
CA SER A 411 -19.66 16.56 37.86
C SER A 411 -19.30 15.11 38.21
N GLY A 412 -18.27 14.89 39.05
CA GLY A 412 -17.84 13.54 39.47
C GLY A 412 -16.99 12.75 38.47
N LYS A 413 -16.45 13.36 37.40
CA LYS A 413 -15.61 12.67 36.40
C LYS A 413 -14.40 11.96 37.01
N SER A 414 -13.62 12.68 37.83
CA SER A 414 -12.42 12.13 38.47
C SER A 414 -12.77 11.00 39.44
N THR A 415 -13.91 11.09 40.14
CA THR A 415 -14.43 10.01 41.00
C THR A 415 -14.80 8.77 40.19
N ALA A 416 -15.56 8.93 39.10
CA ALA A 416 -15.93 7.83 38.22
C ALA A 416 -14.70 7.17 37.57
N ALA A 417 -13.73 7.99 37.14
CA ALA A 417 -12.45 7.53 36.62
C ALA A 417 -11.68 6.72 37.67
N ALA A 418 -11.55 7.21 38.91
CA ALA A 418 -10.85 6.52 39.99
C ALA A 418 -11.46 5.16 40.32
N ILE A 419 -12.80 5.07 40.42
CA ILE A 419 -13.51 3.79 40.64
C ILE A 419 -13.23 2.83 39.48
N LEU A 420 -13.34 3.32 38.24
CA LEU A 420 -13.12 2.51 37.06
C LEU A 420 -11.67 2.00 36.95
N ILE A 421 -10.67 2.82 37.33
CA ILE A 421 -9.27 2.40 37.41
C ILE A 421 -9.15 1.20 38.34
N THR A 422 -9.68 1.29 39.56
CA THR A 422 -9.62 0.18 40.53
C THR A 422 -10.25 -1.08 39.96
N LEU A 423 -11.46 -0.99 39.41
CA LEU A 423 -12.16 -2.14 38.82
C LEU A 423 -11.34 -2.77 37.68
N LEU A 424 -10.71 -1.98 36.82
CA LEU A 424 -9.92 -2.51 35.71
C LEU A 424 -8.60 -3.14 36.17
N LEU A 425 -7.94 -2.55 37.18
CA LEU A 425 -6.74 -3.13 37.80
C LEU A 425 -7.06 -4.47 38.47
N GLU A 426 -8.19 -4.59 39.16
CA GLU A 426 -8.68 -5.86 39.72
C GLU A 426 -8.89 -6.95 38.65
N HIS A 427 -9.18 -6.55 37.41
CA HIS A 427 -9.33 -7.45 36.26
C HIS A 427 -8.04 -7.60 35.43
N GLY A 428 -6.88 -7.19 35.98
CA GLY A 428 -5.56 -7.40 35.36
C GLY A 428 -5.27 -6.51 34.15
N ARG A 429 -6.01 -5.42 33.97
CA ARG A 429 -5.76 -4.45 32.89
C ARG A 429 -4.77 -3.40 33.35
N GLN A 430 -3.79 -3.08 32.51
CA GLN A 430 -2.93 -1.92 32.71
C GLN A 430 -3.67 -0.64 32.32
N VAL A 431 -3.73 0.32 33.23
CA VAL A 431 -4.49 1.56 33.09
C VAL A 431 -3.58 2.77 33.24
N THR A 432 -3.71 3.73 32.34
CA THR A 432 -3.08 5.05 32.43
C THR A 432 -4.16 6.11 32.61
N LEU A 433 -4.09 6.85 33.71
CA LEU A 433 -4.96 8.00 33.95
C LEU A 433 -4.37 9.26 33.31
N LEU A 434 -5.15 9.89 32.44
CA LEU A 434 -4.88 11.19 31.85
C LEU A 434 -5.90 12.19 32.41
N ASP A 435 -5.64 12.71 33.60
CA ASP A 435 -6.44 13.79 34.19
C ASP A 435 -5.94 15.15 33.67
N GLY A 436 -6.83 16.14 33.62
CA GLY A 436 -6.52 17.51 33.22
C GLY A 436 -5.37 18.13 34.01
N ASP A 437 -5.22 17.79 35.29
CA ASP A 437 -4.11 18.29 36.12
C ASP A 437 -2.78 17.60 35.76
N VAL A 438 -2.77 16.27 35.60
CA VAL A 438 -1.59 15.51 35.16
C VAL A 438 -1.11 15.97 33.79
N VAL A 439 -2.04 16.20 32.86
CA VAL A 439 -1.71 16.68 31.52
C VAL A 439 -1.23 18.13 31.54
N ARG A 440 -1.81 18.99 32.38
CA ARG A 440 -1.34 20.37 32.58
C ARG A 440 0.08 20.42 33.14
N THR A 441 0.42 19.56 34.09
CA THR A 441 1.74 19.50 34.71
C THR A 441 2.83 18.97 33.77
N HIS A 442 2.52 18.01 32.88
CA HIS A 442 3.56 17.31 32.11
C HIS A 442 3.59 17.61 30.61
N PHE A 443 2.47 18.03 30.01
CA PHE A 443 2.33 18.14 28.56
C PHE A 443 1.77 19.48 28.08
N SER A 444 1.28 20.32 28.99
CA SER A 444 0.61 21.59 28.67
C SER A 444 1.11 22.78 29.48
N GLU A 445 2.33 22.71 30.01
CA GLU A 445 3.01 23.88 30.58
C GLU A 445 3.07 25.01 29.52
N GLY A 446 2.66 26.22 29.91
CA GLY A 446 2.60 27.39 29.04
C GLY A 446 1.28 27.61 28.28
N LEU A 447 0.33 26.65 28.28
CA LEU A 447 -1.00 26.88 27.72
C LEU A 447 -1.91 27.65 28.71
N GLY A 448 -2.59 28.67 28.21
CA GLY A 448 -3.55 29.46 28.98
C GLY A 448 -4.93 28.80 29.13
N PHE A 449 -5.97 29.64 29.18
CA PHE A 449 -7.37 29.21 29.28
C PHE A 449 -8.23 29.67 28.11
N SER A 450 -7.60 30.15 27.02
CA SER A 450 -8.29 30.47 25.78
C SER A 450 -8.99 29.24 25.21
N LYS A 451 -9.87 29.43 24.23
CA LYS A 451 -10.52 28.33 23.54
C LYS A 451 -9.47 27.45 22.85
N GLU A 452 -8.53 28.09 22.16
CA GLU A 452 -7.45 27.49 21.38
C GLU A 452 -6.51 26.68 22.29
N ASP A 453 -6.17 27.20 23.47
CA ASP A 453 -5.37 26.49 24.48
C ASP A 453 -6.09 25.26 25.02
N ARG A 454 -7.40 25.38 25.29
CA ARG A 454 -8.23 24.27 25.78
C ARG A 454 -8.35 23.17 24.73
N ASP A 455 -8.54 23.55 23.47
CA ASP A 455 -8.60 22.60 22.35
C ASP A 455 -7.25 21.91 22.17
N SER A 456 -6.15 22.66 22.16
CA SER A 456 -4.79 22.11 22.09
C SER A 456 -4.50 21.12 23.22
N ASN A 457 -4.90 21.44 24.45
CA ASN A 457 -4.74 20.53 25.60
C ASN A 457 -5.52 19.22 25.43
N VAL A 458 -6.75 19.29 24.92
CA VAL A 458 -7.58 18.09 24.65
C VAL A 458 -6.97 17.25 23.53
N LEU A 459 -6.46 17.87 22.46
CA LEU A 459 -5.82 17.17 21.36
C LEU A 459 -4.52 16.48 21.80
N ARG A 460 -3.70 17.14 22.64
CA ARG A 460 -2.50 16.51 23.23
C ARG A 460 -2.85 15.30 24.09
N MET A 461 -3.86 15.43 24.95
CA MET A 461 -4.37 14.30 25.75
C MET A 461 -4.88 13.16 24.86
N GLY A 462 -5.61 13.50 23.79
CA GLY A 462 -6.10 12.54 22.79
C GLY A 462 -4.97 11.79 22.09
N TYR A 463 -3.91 12.49 21.68
CA TYR A 463 -2.74 11.88 21.06
C TYR A 463 -2.06 10.87 21.98
N VAL A 464 -1.81 11.23 23.24
CA VAL A 464 -1.22 10.32 24.24
C VAL A 464 -2.14 9.11 24.48
N ALA A 465 -3.46 9.34 24.58
CA ALA A 465 -4.44 8.27 24.74
C ALA A 465 -4.43 7.30 23.55
N ALA A 466 -4.35 7.81 22.31
CA ALA A 466 -4.29 7.01 21.10
C ALA A 466 -3.04 6.10 21.07
N GLU A 467 -1.87 6.62 21.47
CA GLU A 467 -0.65 5.83 21.57
C GLU A 467 -0.74 4.73 22.64
N ILE A 468 -1.34 5.02 23.80
CA ILE A 468 -1.59 4.01 24.84
C ILE A 468 -2.52 2.91 24.31
N VAL A 469 -3.61 3.28 23.64
CA VAL A 469 -4.56 2.34 23.03
C VAL A 469 -3.88 1.47 21.98
N ARG A 470 -3.06 2.07 21.12
CA ARG A 470 -2.28 1.38 20.08
C ARG A 470 -1.38 0.28 20.65
N HIS A 471 -0.87 0.47 21.88
CA HIS A 471 -0.05 -0.50 22.60
C HIS A 471 -0.83 -1.45 23.52
N GLY A 472 -2.15 -1.53 23.39
CA GLY A 472 -2.98 -2.46 24.18
C GLY A 472 -3.36 -1.95 25.58
N GLY A 473 -2.91 -0.75 25.95
CA GLY A 473 -3.20 -0.14 27.24
C GLY A 473 -4.62 0.43 27.33
N VAL A 474 -5.12 0.59 28.56
CA VAL A 474 -6.37 1.33 28.80
C VAL A 474 -6.03 2.77 29.16
N ALA A 475 -6.45 3.72 28.33
CA ALA A 475 -6.36 5.15 28.66
C ALA A 475 -7.67 5.59 29.31
N ILE A 476 -7.62 6.21 30.49
CA ILE A 476 -8.78 6.84 31.12
C ILE A 476 -8.55 8.34 31.13
N CYS A 477 -9.36 9.08 30.38
CA CYS A 477 -9.25 10.52 30.28
C CYS A 477 -10.37 11.18 31.06
N ALA A 478 -10.06 12.15 31.92
CA ALA A 478 -11.05 12.95 32.64
C ALA A 478 -10.81 14.44 32.35
N ALA A 479 -11.62 15.01 31.46
CA ALA A 479 -11.47 16.41 31.04
C ALA A 479 -12.82 17.12 30.95
N VAL A 480 -12.82 18.45 31.03
CA VAL A 480 -14.04 19.21 30.71
C VAL A 480 -14.37 19.06 29.22
N SER A 481 -13.34 19.12 28.36
CA SER A 481 -13.40 18.96 26.89
C SER A 481 -14.69 19.52 26.26
N PRO A 482 -14.97 20.83 26.42
CA PRO A 482 -16.31 21.39 26.19
C PRO A 482 -16.73 21.35 24.71
N TYR A 483 -15.77 21.43 23.78
CA TYR A 483 -16.04 21.55 22.36
C TYR A 483 -16.21 20.18 21.68
N ARG A 484 -17.35 20.00 21.00
CA ARG A 484 -17.70 18.74 20.33
C ARG A 484 -16.75 18.40 19.18
N ALA A 485 -16.34 19.39 18.40
CA ALA A 485 -15.43 19.21 17.27
C ALA A 485 -14.12 18.54 17.72
N THR A 486 -13.49 19.08 18.75
CA THR A 486 -12.25 18.57 19.35
C THR A 486 -12.42 17.15 19.90
N ARG A 487 -13.55 16.84 20.54
CA ARG A 487 -13.84 15.46 20.97
C ARG A 487 -14.00 14.49 19.80
N ASN A 488 -14.57 14.94 18.69
CA ASN A 488 -14.68 14.11 17.49
C ASN A 488 -13.30 13.91 16.85
N GLU A 489 -12.44 14.92 16.87
CA GLU A 489 -11.07 14.82 16.38
C GLU A 489 -10.27 13.79 17.19
N VAL A 490 -10.33 13.85 18.53
CA VAL A 490 -9.72 12.84 19.40
C VAL A 490 -10.28 11.44 19.15
N ARG A 491 -11.58 11.29 18.87
CA ARG A 491 -12.16 9.98 18.52
C ARG A 491 -11.62 9.41 17.20
N ASN A 492 -11.18 10.28 16.29
CA ASN A 492 -10.69 9.90 14.97
C ASN A 492 -9.16 9.74 14.93
N MET A 493 -8.45 10.03 16.04
CA MET A 493 -7.05 9.64 16.26
C MET A 493 -6.98 8.14 16.53
#